data_AF-A0A1Q5BUF9-F1
#
_entry.id   AF-A0A1Q5BUF9-F1
#
_cell.length_a   1.000
_cell.length_b   1.000
_cell.length_c   1.000
_cell.angle_alpha   90.00
_cell.angle_beta   90.00
_cell.angle_gamma   90.00
#
_symmetry.space_group_name_H-M   'P 1'
#
loop_
_entity.id
_entity.type
_entity.pdbx_description
1 polymer ?
#
loop_
_entity_poly.entity_id
_entity_poly.type
_entity_poly.pdbx_seq_one_letter_code
_entity_poly.pdbx_strand_id
1 'polypeptide(L)'
;MLVSRTTTQPHPLADYAEQIDPQETYTVRRVAALLGMASTSVSGMVTYGLLPGSRVRPHARGGRQHVWTGKQLLRLAKRPVRVQYDHEKFAPATLYRVGCRCAACVDAHSAESRERRRALAEEAFTAEQRRRVLDLVAARTPVAEAAKEAGVTLHQVYGRANWDAAFAEELDEAGWSLCVLGQDDPQCSTAGGYRGNERGEAPRPACRGTGCREWRRGMSQQERSVAA
;
A
#
# COMPACT_ATOMS: atom_id res chain seq x y z
N MET A 1 15.59 23.24 6.34
CA MET A 1 15.73 23.76 4.97
C MET A 1 15.73 22.59 4.00
N LEU A 2 14.71 22.45 3.15
CA LEU A 2 14.65 21.40 2.14
C LEU A 2 15.52 21.81 0.96
N VAL A 3 16.66 21.15 0.78
CA VAL A 3 17.63 21.49 -0.27
C VAL A 3 17.10 21.01 -1.62
N SER A 4 16.99 21.91 -2.59
CA SER A 4 16.72 21.58 -3.99
C SER A 4 17.75 20.58 -4.50
N ARG A 5 17.30 19.36 -4.81
CA ARG A 5 18.17 18.32 -5.36
C ARG A 5 18.17 18.41 -6.87
N THR A 6 19.38 18.52 -7.43
CA THR A 6 19.62 18.33 -8.85
C THR A 6 20.16 16.94 -9.06
N THR A 7 19.46 16.11 -9.81
CA THR A 7 19.97 14.81 -10.24
C THR A 7 20.27 14.86 -11.73
N THR A 8 21.46 14.38 -12.09
CA THR A 8 21.84 14.17 -13.49
C THR A 8 21.51 12.73 -13.84
N GLN A 9 20.58 12.53 -14.77
CA GLN A 9 20.19 11.20 -15.24
C GLN A 9 20.37 11.11 -16.75
N PRO A 10 20.66 9.91 -17.29
CA PRO A 10 20.57 9.68 -18.73
C PRO A 10 19.17 10.07 -19.20
N HIS A 11 19.09 10.69 -20.37
CA HIS A 11 17.80 11.07 -20.93
C HIS A 11 16.96 9.80 -21.14
N PRO A 12 15.64 9.81 -20.87
CA PRO A 12 14.77 8.65 -21.16
C PRO A 12 14.78 8.16 -22.62
N LEU A 13 15.36 8.94 -23.55
CA LEU A 13 15.47 8.58 -24.96
C LEU A 13 16.82 7.91 -25.27
N ALA A 14 17.76 7.90 -24.33
CA ALA A 14 19.10 7.35 -24.52
C ALA A 14 19.03 5.87 -24.90
N ASP A 15 18.22 5.10 -24.20
CA ASP A 15 18.05 3.65 -24.44
C ASP A 15 17.35 3.33 -25.78
N TYR A 16 16.68 4.33 -26.38
CA TYR A 16 15.95 4.20 -27.63
C TYR A 16 16.66 4.88 -28.81
N ALA A 17 17.90 5.34 -28.63
CA ALA A 17 18.62 6.10 -29.65
C ALA A 17 18.75 5.35 -30.99
N GLU A 18 18.94 4.03 -30.95
CA GLU A 18 19.06 3.20 -32.17
C GLU A 18 17.75 3.03 -32.93
N GLN A 19 16.60 3.23 -32.25
CA GLN A 19 15.26 3.11 -32.84
C GLN A 19 14.73 4.42 -33.43
N ILE A 20 15.47 5.52 -33.25
CA ILE A 20 15.06 6.84 -33.74
C ILE A 20 15.63 7.06 -35.14
N ASP A 21 14.76 7.12 -36.15
CA ASP A 21 15.13 7.51 -37.51
C ASP A 21 15.42 9.03 -37.55
N PRO A 22 16.65 9.46 -37.90
CA PRO A 22 17.01 10.88 -37.96
C PRO A 22 16.13 11.73 -38.88
N GLN A 23 15.55 11.15 -39.93
CA GLN A 23 14.77 11.87 -40.95
C GLN A 23 13.28 11.91 -40.63
N GLU A 24 12.80 11.09 -39.70
CA GLU A 24 11.38 11.02 -39.35
C GLU A 24 10.94 12.18 -38.44
N THR A 25 9.63 12.49 -38.47
CA THR A 25 8.99 13.42 -37.53
C THR A 25 8.17 12.65 -36.50
N TYR A 26 8.42 12.94 -35.23
CA TYR A 26 7.77 12.31 -34.09
C TYR A 26 6.77 13.28 -33.45
N THR A 27 5.52 12.85 -33.31
CA THR A 27 4.49 13.52 -32.49
C THR A 27 4.56 13.04 -31.04
N VAL A 28 3.86 13.71 -30.12
CA VAL A 28 3.69 13.23 -28.72
C VAL A 28 3.28 11.76 -28.68
N ARG A 29 2.31 11.36 -29.52
CA ARG A 29 1.83 9.97 -29.58
C ARG A 29 2.90 8.99 -30.05
N ARG A 30 3.72 9.38 -31.03
CA ARG A 30 4.82 8.52 -31.50
C ARG A 30 5.95 8.41 -30.49
N VAL A 31 6.30 9.50 -29.80
CA VAL A 31 7.28 9.45 -28.70
C VAL A 31 6.74 8.59 -27.56
N ALA A 32 5.45 8.67 -27.25
CA ALA A 32 4.82 7.82 -26.22
C ALA A 32 4.89 6.34 -26.59
N ALA A 33 4.62 6.00 -27.86
CA ALA A 33 4.76 4.64 -28.36
C ALA A 33 6.22 4.15 -28.31
N LEU A 34 7.18 5.00 -28.70
CA LEU A 34 8.61 4.68 -28.63
C LEU A 34 9.06 4.35 -27.20
N LEU A 35 8.60 5.11 -26.22
CA LEU A 35 8.97 4.94 -24.80
C LEU A 35 8.14 3.88 -24.06
N GLY A 36 7.10 3.33 -24.69
CA GLY A 36 6.14 2.44 -24.01
C GLY A 36 5.34 3.14 -22.90
N MET A 37 5.05 4.43 -23.04
CA MET A 37 4.37 5.25 -22.01
C MET A 37 3.04 5.82 -22.50
N ALA A 38 2.22 6.32 -21.57
CA ALA A 38 1.01 7.07 -21.90
C ALA A 38 1.35 8.42 -22.55
N SER A 39 0.54 8.88 -23.50
CA SER A 39 0.74 10.18 -24.17
C SER A 39 0.65 11.38 -23.22
N THR A 40 -0.13 11.27 -22.15
CA THR A 40 -0.23 12.27 -21.09
C THR A 40 1.09 12.42 -20.33
N SER A 41 1.82 11.32 -20.10
CA SER A 41 3.15 11.35 -19.49
C SER A 41 4.15 12.10 -20.38
N VAL A 42 4.14 11.83 -21.69
CA VAL A 42 4.99 12.55 -22.65
C VAL A 42 4.62 14.02 -22.74
N SER A 43 3.32 14.37 -22.77
CA SER A 43 2.89 15.78 -22.68
C SER A 43 3.44 16.45 -21.42
N GLY A 44 3.40 15.77 -20.27
CA GLY A 44 4.04 16.23 -19.04
C GLY A 44 5.54 16.47 -19.23
N MET A 45 6.27 15.54 -19.86
CA MET A 45 7.69 15.71 -20.17
C MET A 45 7.96 16.97 -21.02
N VAL A 46 7.07 17.34 -21.93
CA VAL A 46 7.18 18.62 -22.67
C VAL A 46 6.99 19.80 -21.71
N THR A 47 5.91 19.80 -20.94
CA THR A 47 5.56 20.88 -20.01
C THR A 47 6.63 21.12 -18.96
N TYR A 48 7.26 20.05 -18.46
CA TYR A 48 8.33 20.11 -17.47
C TYR A 48 9.73 20.25 -18.07
N GLY A 49 9.85 20.51 -19.38
CA GLY A 49 11.11 20.85 -20.04
C GLY A 49 12.06 19.67 -20.29
N LEU A 50 11.59 18.43 -20.09
CA LEU A 50 12.34 17.20 -20.34
C LEU A 50 12.44 16.88 -21.85
N LEU A 51 11.46 17.32 -22.65
CA LEU A 51 11.47 17.22 -24.11
C LEU A 51 11.41 18.62 -24.78
N PRO A 52 12.45 19.44 -24.63
CA PRO A 52 12.44 20.81 -25.13
C PRO A 52 12.58 20.86 -26.67
N GLY A 53 12.37 22.05 -27.24
CA GLY A 53 12.65 22.31 -28.66
C GLY A 53 11.66 21.70 -29.65
N SER A 54 10.48 21.27 -29.17
CA SER A 54 9.37 20.90 -30.05
C SER A 54 8.90 22.08 -30.88
N ARG A 55 8.47 21.79 -32.11
CA ARG A 55 7.68 22.74 -32.90
C ARG A 55 6.20 22.46 -32.66
N VAL A 56 5.41 23.51 -32.54
CA VAL A 56 3.96 23.38 -32.45
C VAL A 56 3.38 23.40 -33.86
N ARG A 57 2.63 22.36 -34.23
CA ARG A 57 1.92 22.29 -35.51
C ARG A 57 0.41 22.12 -35.31
N PRO A 58 -0.41 22.58 -36.27
CA PRO A 58 -1.83 22.26 -36.28
C PRO A 58 -2.04 20.74 -36.29
N HIS A 59 -2.99 20.27 -35.50
CA HIS A 59 -3.40 18.86 -35.50
C HIS A 59 -4.56 18.66 -36.49
N ALA A 60 -4.59 17.52 -37.18
CA ALA A 60 -5.55 17.24 -38.26
C ALA A 60 -7.02 17.26 -37.81
N ARG A 61 -7.28 16.99 -36.52
CA ARG A 61 -8.61 17.02 -35.90
C ARG A 61 -8.89 18.32 -35.10
N GLY A 62 -8.14 19.39 -35.39
CA GLY A 62 -8.16 20.62 -34.61
C GLY A 62 -7.19 20.60 -33.42
N GLY A 63 -6.80 21.79 -32.97
CA GLY A 63 -5.84 21.99 -31.88
C GLY A 63 -4.37 22.08 -32.31
N ARG A 64 -3.47 22.09 -31.32
CA ARG A 64 -2.02 22.24 -31.48
C ARG A 64 -1.34 20.97 -30.97
N GLN A 65 -0.33 20.47 -31.69
CA GLN A 65 0.48 19.32 -31.27
C GLN A 65 1.97 19.64 -31.30
N HIS A 66 2.71 19.05 -30.38
CA HIS A 66 4.17 19.12 -30.36
C HIS A 66 4.77 18.06 -31.29
N VAL A 67 5.74 18.48 -32.11
CA VAL A 67 6.49 17.63 -33.03
C VAL A 67 7.98 17.89 -32.94
N TRP A 68 8.76 16.82 -33.07
CA TRP A 68 10.21 16.81 -33.11
C TRP A 68 10.68 16.09 -34.37
N THR A 69 11.85 16.44 -34.88
CA THR A 69 12.55 15.59 -35.85
C THR A 69 13.37 14.52 -35.12
N GLY A 70 13.64 13.39 -35.76
CA GLY A 70 14.50 12.35 -35.18
C GLY A 70 15.89 12.87 -34.81
N LYS A 71 16.49 13.74 -35.65
CA LYS A 71 17.74 14.46 -35.32
C LYS A 71 17.65 15.26 -34.01
N GLN A 72 16.51 15.88 -33.72
CA GLN A 72 16.30 16.59 -32.45
C GLN A 72 16.22 15.59 -31.29
N LEU A 73 15.44 14.53 -31.43
CA LEU A 73 15.32 13.50 -30.38
C LEU A 73 16.65 12.81 -30.09
N LEU A 74 17.45 12.48 -31.11
CA LEU A 74 18.80 11.94 -30.95
C LEU A 74 19.74 12.90 -30.22
N ARG A 75 19.62 14.21 -30.49
CA ARG A 75 20.40 15.22 -29.75
C ARG A 75 19.98 15.29 -28.29
N LEU A 76 18.69 15.17 -28.00
CA LEU A 76 18.16 15.11 -26.64
C LEU A 76 18.61 13.83 -25.93
N ALA A 77 18.54 12.68 -26.59
CA ALA A 77 18.99 11.39 -26.08
C ALA A 77 20.45 11.41 -25.60
N LYS A 78 21.32 12.12 -26.34
CA LYS A 78 22.74 12.29 -26.00
C LYS A 78 23.01 13.30 -24.88
N ARG A 79 22.02 14.10 -24.48
CA ARG A 79 22.19 15.13 -23.46
C ARG A 79 21.66 14.62 -22.12
N PRO A 80 22.51 14.54 -21.07
CA PRO A 80 22.02 14.20 -19.75
C PRO A 80 21.02 15.28 -19.30
N VAL A 81 19.92 14.84 -18.71
CA VAL A 81 18.90 15.76 -18.22
C VAL A 81 19.22 16.09 -16.77
N ARG A 82 19.29 17.40 -16.48
CA ARG A 82 19.32 17.91 -15.12
C ARG A 82 17.89 18.18 -14.70
N VAL A 83 17.33 17.29 -13.89
CA VAL A 83 16.03 17.53 -13.27
C VAL A 83 16.27 18.22 -11.93
N GLN A 84 15.71 19.41 -11.79
CA GLN A 84 15.66 20.13 -10.52
C GLN A 84 14.31 19.86 -9.87
N TYR A 85 14.34 19.26 -8.69
CA TYR A 85 13.15 19.04 -7.88
C TYR A 85 13.00 20.17 -6.87
N ASP A 86 12.13 21.12 -7.19
CA ASP A 86 11.82 22.27 -6.35
C ASP A 86 10.79 21.88 -5.28
N HIS A 87 11.28 21.73 -4.05
CA HIS A 87 10.49 21.34 -2.87
C HIS A 87 9.76 22.52 -2.22
N GLU A 88 10.03 23.75 -2.66
CA GLU A 88 9.28 24.93 -2.21
C GLU A 88 8.03 25.12 -3.06
N LYS A 89 8.14 24.83 -4.36
CA LYS A 89 7.04 24.99 -5.31
C LYS A 89 6.07 23.81 -5.35
N PHE A 90 6.54 22.59 -5.12
CA PHE A 90 5.72 21.39 -5.27
C PHE A 90 5.70 20.54 -4.01
N ALA A 91 4.52 19.98 -3.70
CA ALA A 91 4.36 19.05 -2.59
C ALA A 91 5.26 17.80 -2.77
N PRO A 92 5.85 17.26 -1.70
CA PRO A 92 6.75 16.10 -1.78
C PRO A 92 6.13 14.86 -2.44
N ALA A 93 4.84 14.59 -2.24
CA ALA A 93 4.15 13.48 -2.90
C ALA A 93 4.09 13.64 -4.43
N THR A 94 3.88 14.87 -4.93
CA THR A 94 3.94 15.19 -6.36
C THR A 94 5.36 15.01 -6.90
N LEU A 95 6.37 15.50 -6.17
CA LEU A 95 7.78 15.33 -6.52
C LEU A 95 8.20 13.87 -6.58
N TYR A 96 7.68 13.03 -5.69
CA TYR A 96 7.89 11.59 -5.75
C TYR A 96 7.37 10.99 -7.07
N ARG A 97 6.16 11.35 -7.51
CA ARG A 97 5.57 10.84 -8.75
C ARG A 97 6.38 11.21 -9.99
N VAL A 98 7.06 12.37 -9.98
CA VAL A 98 7.93 12.83 -11.08
C VAL A 98 9.40 12.37 -10.93
N GLY A 99 9.70 11.54 -9.94
CA GLY A 99 10.99 10.83 -9.84
C GLY A 99 11.90 11.24 -8.68
N CYS A 100 11.54 12.22 -7.85
CA CYS A 100 12.33 12.51 -6.65
C CYS A 100 12.27 11.31 -5.68
N ARG A 101 13.42 10.95 -5.10
CA ARG A 101 13.56 9.82 -4.15
C ARG A 101 14.25 10.22 -2.85
N CYS A 102 14.22 11.50 -2.49
CA CYS A 102 14.69 11.93 -1.16
C CYS A 102 13.78 11.38 -0.07
N ALA A 103 14.28 11.28 1.17
CA ALA A 103 13.53 10.74 2.31
C ALA A 103 12.15 11.42 2.46
N ALA A 104 12.11 12.75 2.47
CA ALA A 104 10.86 13.51 2.58
C ALA A 104 9.81 13.17 1.50
N CYS A 105 10.23 12.97 0.24
CA CYS A 105 9.33 12.59 -0.84
C CYS A 105 8.85 11.13 -0.72
N VAL A 106 9.74 10.22 -0.34
CA VAL A 106 9.41 8.80 -0.11
C VAL A 106 8.44 8.66 1.07
N ASP A 107 8.68 9.38 2.15
CA ASP A 107 7.86 9.37 3.36
C ASP A 107 6.46 9.92 3.07
N ALA A 108 6.37 11.05 2.35
CA ALA A 108 5.10 11.63 1.93
C ALA A 108 4.28 10.69 1.04
N HIS A 109 4.92 10.04 0.06
CA HIS A 109 4.25 9.05 -0.79
C HIS A 109 3.79 7.82 0.02
N SER A 110 4.62 7.36 0.95
CA SER A 110 4.29 6.23 1.82
C SER A 110 3.15 6.56 2.78
N ALA A 111 3.07 7.80 3.26
CA ALA A 111 1.94 8.29 4.06
C ALA A 111 0.65 8.32 3.23
N GLU A 112 0.65 8.94 2.04
CA GLU A 112 -0.51 8.98 1.14
C GLU A 112 -0.98 7.57 0.75
N SER A 113 -0.03 6.67 0.46
CA SER A 113 -0.33 5.27 0.12
C SER A 113 -0.89 4.47 1.30
N ARG A 114 -0.51 4.81 2.54
CA ARG A 114 -1.10 4.21 3.75
C ARG A 114 -2.51 4.74 3.98
N GLU A 115 -2.71 6.05 3.88
CA GLU A 115 -4.02 6.69 4.06
C GLU A 115 -5.03 6.18 3.04
N ARG A 116 -4.65 6.12 1.76
CA ARG A 116 -5.51 5.54 0.70
C ARG A 116 -5.88 4.10 0.99
N ARG A 117 -4.93 3.26 1.43
CA ARG A 117 -5.22 1.86 1.78
C ARG A 117 -6.15 1.75 2.98
N ARG A 118 -6.02 2.63 3.97
CA ARG A 118 -6.93 2.69 5.13
C ARG A 118 -8.34 3.10 4.71
N ALA A 119 -8.49 4.11 3.86
CA ALA A 119 -9.79 4.52 3.32
C ALA A 119 -10.49 3.37 2.56
N LEU A 120 -9.76 2.68 1.68
CA LEU A 120 -10.29 1.50 0.99
C LEU A 120 -10.67 0.37 1.96
N ALA A 121 -9.91 0.19 3.05
CA ALA A 121 -10.25 -0.78 4.08
C ALA A 121 -11.50 -0.37 4.88
N GLU A 122 -11.70 0.91 5.20
CA GLU A 122 -12.94 1.44 5.79
C GLU A 122 -14.17 1.17 4.91
N GLU A 123 -14.04 1.37 3.60
CA GLU A 123 -15.12 1.06 2.65
C GLU A 123 -15.41 -0.44 2.57
N ALA A 124 -14.36 -1.29 2.60
CA ALA A 124 -14.50 -2.74 2.46
C ALA A 124 -14.86 -3.49 3.76
N PHE A 125 -14.65 -2.86 4.92
CA PHE A 125 -14.99 -3.41 6.25
C PHE A 125 -15.52 -2.29 7.14
N THR A 126 -16.82 -2.06 7.01
CA THR A 126 -17.50 -0.88 7.58
C THR A 126 -17.62 -0.95 9.10
N ALA A 127 -17.97 0.17 9.73
CA ALA A 127 -18.24 0.22 11.18
C ALA A 127 -19.35 -0.75 11.63
N GLU A 128 -20.40 -0.89 10.82
CA GLU A 128 -21.51 -1.81 11.11
C GLU A 128 -21.04 -3.28 11.05
N GLN A 129 -20.28 -3.63 10.02
CA GLN A 129 -19.70 -4.98 9.90
C GLN A 129 -18.73 -5.28 11.04
N ARG A 130 -17.90 -4.32 11.45
CA ARG A 130 -17.00 -4.45 12.61
C ARG A 130 -17.79 -4.79 13.86
N ARG A 131 -18.82 -4.00 14.17
CA ARG A 131 -19.68 -4.24 15.33
C ARG A 131 -20.36 -5.60 15.27
N ARG A 132 -20.91 -5.98 14.11
CA ARG A 132 -21.52 -7.29 13.91
C ARG A 132 -20.55 -8.45 14.16
N VAL A 133 -19.30 -8.34 13.69
CA VAL A 133 -18.27 -9.37 13.98
C VAL A 133 -18.04 -9.46 15.48
N LEU A 134 -17.87 -8.34 16.17
CA LEU A 134 -17.65 -8.32 17.62
C LEU A 134 -18.83 -8.90 18.40
N ASP A 135 -20.06 -8.54 18.05
CA ASP A 135 -21.28 -9.06 18.67
C ASP A 135 -21.40 -10.58 18.49
N LEU A 136 -21.12 -11.09 17.29
CA LEU A 136 -21.14 -12.53 17.01
C LEU A 136 -20.06 -13.28 17.78
N VAL A 137 -18.85 -12.70 17.86
CA VAL A 137 -17.76 -13.27 18.64
C VAL A 137 -18.12 -13.31 20.12
N ALA A 138 -18.66 -12.21 20.67
CA ALA A 138 -19.14 -12.13 22.05
C ALA A 138 -20.28 -13.14 22.35
N ALA A 139 -21.10 -13.45 21.33
CA ALA A 139 -22.11 -14.51 21.38
C ALA A 139 -21.51 -15.94 21.22
N ARG A 140 -20.19 -16.07 21.37
CA ARG A 140 -19.42 -17.31 21.29
C ARG A 140 -19.31 -17.92 19.88
N THR A 141 -19.49 -17.12 18.83
CA THR A 141 -19.26 -17.55 17.45
C THR A 141 -17.75 -17.45 17.12
N PRO A 142 -17.10 -18.50 16.60
CA PRO A 142 -15.70 -18.41 16.20
C PRO A 142 -15.45 -17.28 15.19
N VAL A 143 -14.31 -16.57 15.31
CA VAL A 143 -14.00 -15.38 14.49
C VAL A 143 -14.14 -15.63 12.98
N ALA A 144 -13.75 -16.81 12.49
CA ALA A 144 -13.89 -17.18 11.08
C ALA A 144 -15.36 -17.29 10.62
N GLU A 145 -16.22 -17.82 11.48
CA GLU A 145 -17.66 -17.95 11.22
C GLU A 145 -18.35 -16.59 11.35
N ALA A 146 -18.00 -15.82 12.39
CA ALA A 146 -18.48 -14.45 12.59
C ALA A 146 -18.13 -13.52 11.41
N ALA A 147 -16.90 -13.60 10.90
CA ALA A 147 -16.47 -12.86 9.72
C ALA A 147 -17.34 -13.21 8.49
N LYS A 148 -17.51 -14.52 8.23
CA LYS A 148 -18.33 -15.01 7.12
C LYS A 148 -19.77 -14.51 7.23
N GLU A 149 -20.37 -14.57 8.42
CA GLU A 149 -21.73 -14.13 8.65
C GLU A 149 -21.90 -12.60 8.55
N ALA A 150 -20.89 -11.84 8.95
CA ALA A 150 -20.85 -10.38 8.75
C ALA A 150 -20.53 -9.96 7.29
N GLY A 151 -20.35 -10.93 6.39
CA GLY A 151 -20.08 -10.68 4.97
C GLY A 151 -18.66 -10.18 4.69
N VAL A 152 -17.70 -10.48 5.57
CA VAL A 152 -16.29 -10.11 5.42
C VAL A 152 -15.37 -11.33 5.47
N THR A 153 -14.14 -11.16 5.02
CA THR A 153 -13.13 -12.22 5.08
C THR A 153 -12.37 -12.16 6.40
N LEU A 154 -11.88 -13.32 6.86
CA LEU A 154 -11.02 -13.41 8.04
C LEU A 154 -9.76 -12.53 7.92
N HIS A 155 -9.22 -12.40 6.69
CA HIS A 155 -8.08 -11.54 6.42
C HIS A 155 -8.38 -10.06 6.65
N GLN A 156 -9.59 -9.59 6.34
CA GLN A 156 -10.00 -8.20 6.61
C GLN A 156 -10.11 -7.93 8.12
N VAL A 157 -10.58 -8.89 8.91
CA VAL A 157 -10.69 -8.77 10.37
C VAL A 157 -9.31 -8.62 11.01
N TYR A 158 -8.39 -9.57 10.79
CA TYR A 158 -7.05 -9.48 11.36
C TYR A 158 -6.20 -8.38 10.72
N GLY A 159 -6.42 -8.12 9.43
CA GLY A 159 -5.80 -7.00 8.73
C GLY A 159 -6.17 -5.66 9.36
N ARG A 160 -7.41 -5.48 9.80
CA ARG A 160 -7.87 -4.31 10.57
C ARG A 160 -7.19 -4.26 11.95
N ALA A 161 -7.30 -5.32 12.73
CA ALA A 161 -6.75 -5.38 14.10
C ALA A 161 -5.24 -5.06 14.13
N ASN A 162 -4.49 -5.43 13.08
CA ASN A 162 -3.06 -5.12 13.00
C ASN A 162 -2.72 -3.62 12.98
N TRP A 163 -3.63 -2.73 12.59
CA TRP A 163 -3.33 -1.28 12.54
C TRP A 163 -4.34 -0.38 13.25
N ASP A 164 -5.50 -0.91 13.64
CA ASP A 164 -6.53 -0.26 14.43
C ASP A 164 -6.53 -0.85 15.84
N ALA A 165 -5.82 -0.19 16.75
CA ALA A 165 -5.60 -0.69 18.12
C ALA A 165 -6.89 -0.81 18.93
N ALA A 166 -7.84 0.12 18.73
CA ALA A 166 -9.12 0.09 19.44
C ALA A 166 -9.96 -1.13 19.00
N PHE A 167 -10.03 -1.38 17.69
CA PHE A 167 -10.70 -2.58 17.18
C PHE A 167 -10.00 -3.87 17.62
N ALA A 168 -8.66 -3.88 17.70
CA ALA A 168 -7.91 -5.03 18.19
C ALA A 168 -8.26 -5.36 19.65
N GLU A 169 -8.30 -4.35 20.51
CA GLU A 169 -8.67 -4.49 21.91
C GLU A 169 -10.12 -4.99 22.08
N GLU A 170 -11.07 -4.42 21.33
CA GLU A 170 -12.46 -4.89 21.34
C GLU A 170 -12.59 -6.34 20.84
N LEU A 171 -11.81 -6.73 19.83
CA LEU A 171 -11.80 -8.09 19.30
C LEU A 171 -11.18 -9.08 20.29
N ASP A 172 -10.11 -8.69 20.98
CA ASP A 172 -9.48 -9.50 22.03
C ASP A 172 -10.44 -9.69 23.21
N GLU A 173 -11.13 -8.62 23.61
CA GLU A 173 -12.13 -8.65 24.67
C GLU A 173 -13.30 -9.58 24.31
N ALA A 174 -13.87 -9.42 23.12
CA ALA A 174 -14.90 -10.33 22.62
C ALA A 174 -14.39 -11.78 22.55
N GLY A 175 -13.11 -11.97 22.20
CA GLY A 175 -12.43 -13.26 22.13
C GLY A 175 -12.40 -14.03 23.45
N TRP A 176 -12.50 -13.36 24.61
CA TRP A 176 -12.60 -14.02 25.91
C TRP A 176 -13.87 -14.86 26.05
N SER A 177 -14.98 -14.46 25.43
CA SER A 177 -16.24 -15.22 25.44
C SER A 177 -16.10 -16.61 24.81
N LEU A 178 -15.12 -16.81 23.94
CA LEU A 178 -14.79 -18.10 23.31
C LEU A 178 -14.00 -19.04 24.24
N CYS A 179 -13.63 -18.58 25.44
CA CYS A 179 -12.98 -19.41 26.44
C CYS A 179 -13.99 -20.39 27.05
N VAL A 180 -13.82 -21.69 26.74
CA VAL A 180 -14.70 -22.76 27.23
C VAL A 180 -14.56 -22.99 28.74
N LEU A 181 -13.40 -22.66 29.32
CA LEU A 181 -13.12 -22.87 30.74
C LEU A 181 -13.45 -21.65 31.60
N GLY A 182 -13.70 -20.47 31.01
CA GLY A 182 -13.76 -19.21 31.75
C GLY A 182 -12.37 -18.61 32.00
N GLN A 183 -12.33 -17.34 32.38
CA GLN A 183 -11.09 -16.57 32.54
C GLN A 183 -10.27 -17.02 33.77
N ASP A 184 -10.94 -17.48 34.82
CA ASP A 184 -10.34 -17.80 36.12
C ASP A 184 -10.09 -19.29 36.34
N ASP A 185 -10.37 -20.13 35.35
CA ASP A 185 -10.20 -21.58 35.50
C ASP A 185 -8.71 -21.96 35.43
N PRO A 186 -8.18 -22.69 36.43
CA PRO A 186 -6.76 -23.03 36.49
C PRO A 186 -6.28 -23.97 35.38
N GLN A 187 -7.19 -24.62 34.64
CA GLN A 187 -6.87 -25.39 33.45
C GLN A 187 -6.80 -24.53 32.18
N CYS A 188 -7.28 -23.29 32.23
CA CYS A 188 -7.05 -22.28 31.20
C CYS A 188 -5.53 -22.14 30.98
N SER A 189 -5.10 -22.02 29.73
CA SER A 189 -3.68 -22.00 29.36
C SER A 189 -2.88 -23.30 29.59
N THR A 190 -3.48 -24.43 29.97
CA THR A 190 -2.75 -25.73 30.04
C THR A 190 -2.82 -26.51 28.71
N ALA A 191 -1.85 -27.39 28.46
CA ALA A 191 -1.89 -28.27 27.29
C ALA A 191 -3.14 -29.17 27.27
N GLY A 192 -3.65 -29.53 28.45
CA GLY A 192 -4.93 -30.21 28.62
C GLY A 192 -6.10 -29.32 28.23
N GLY A 193 -6.17 -28.08 28.72
CA GLY A 193 -7.21 -27.10 28.37
C GLY A 193 -7.33 -26.85 26.86
N TYR A 194 -6.20 -26.76 26.15
CA TYR A 194 -6.20 -26.55 24.70
C TYR A 194 -6.70 -27.73 23.87
N ARG A 195 -6.52 -28.97 24.33
CA ARG A 195 -6.95 -30.17 23.59
C ARG A 195 -8.40 -30.58 23.90
N GLY A 196 -8.95 -30.14 25.04
CA GLY A 196 -10.22 -30.67 25.54
C GLY A 196 -10.07 -32.13 25.98
N ASN A 197 -11.20 -32.81 26.20
CA ASN A 197 -11.29 -34.26 26.37
C ASN A 197 -12.62 -34.75 25.76
N GLU A 198 -12.56 -35.34 24.58
CA GLU A 198 -13.78 -35.88 23.94
C GLU A 198 -14.23 -37.20 24.57
N ARG A 199 -13.40 -37.80 25.44
CA ARG A 199 -13.66 -39.08 26.12
C ARG A 199 -13.30 -38.97 27.60
N GLY A 200 -14.24 -39.33 28.50
CA GLY A 200 -14.10 -39.29 29.97
C GLY A 200 -15.45 -39.04 30.67
N GLU A 201 -15.48 -39.07 32.01
CA GLU A 201 -16.69 -38.83 32.82
C GLU A 201 -17.28 -37.40 32.67
N ALA A 202 -16.46 -36.44 32.22
CA ALA A 202 -16.88 -35.08 31.89
C ALA A 202 -16.24 -34.66 30.56
N PRO A 203 -16.88 -34.97 29.41
CA PRO A 203 -16.35 -34.62 28.10
C PRO A 203 -16.41 -33.11 27.87
N ARG A 204 -15.31 -32.52 27.38
CA ARG A 204 -15.19 -31.08 27.11
C ARG A 204 -14.58 -30.82 25.73
N PRO A 205 -15.08 -29.83 24.98
CA PRO A 205 -14.51 -29.48 23.70
C PRO A 205 -13.14 -28.80 23.87
N ALA A 206 -12.31 -28.89 22.83
CA ALA A 206 -11.03 -28.18 22.80
C ALA A 206 -11.22 -26.66 22.93
N CYS A 207 -10.35 -25.98 23.67
CA CYS A 207 -10.40 -24.53 23.78
C CYS A 207 -10.16 -23.87 22.40
N ARG A 208 -11.19 -23.13 21.95
CA ARG A 208 -11.21 -22.40 20.67
C ARG A 208 -10.90 -20.91 20.81
N GLY A 209 -10.77 -20.40 22.05
CA GLY A 209 -10.44 -18.99 22.30
C GLY A 209 -9.05 -18.63 21.80
N THR A 210 -8.98 -17.72 20.83
CA THR A 210 -7.72 -17.14 20.32
C THR A 210 -7.10 -16.18 21.33
N GLY A 211 -7.91 -15.41 22.08
CA GLY A 211 -7.43 -14.46 23.09
C GLY A 211 -6.57 -15.10 24.19
N CYS A 212 -6.99 -16.27 24.71
CA CYS A 212 -6.20 -17.04 25.69
C CYS A 212 -4.84 -17.51 25.11
N ARG A 213 -4.76 -17.80 23.80
CA ARG A 213 -3.49 -18.22 23.16
C ARG A 213 -2.54 -17.05 22.95
N GLU A 214 -3.06 -15.87 22.60
CA GLU A 214 -2.26 -14.67 22.34
C GLU A 214 -1.79 -14.00 23.62
N TRP A 215 -2.66 -13.86 24.63
CA TRP A 215 -2.28 -13.39 25.97
C TRP A 215 -1.14 -14.23 26.55
N ARG A 216 -1.21 -15.56 26.46
CA ARG A 216 -0.15 -16.46 26.93
C ARG A 216 1.15 -16.28 26.15
N ARG A 217 1.09 -16.11 24.82
CA ARG A 217 2.30 -15.84 24.02
C ARG A 217 2.97 -14.55 24.46
N GLY A 218 2.20 -13.50 24.75
CA GLY A 218 2.69 -12.24 25.29
C GLY A 218 3.33 -12.40 26.67
N MET A 219 2.63 -13.03 27.62
CA MET A 219 3.13 -13.31 28.97
C MET A 219 4.42 -14.14 28.95
N SER A 220 4.46 -15.24 28.19
CA SER A 220 5.66 -16.08 28.09
C SER A 220 6.82 -15.41 27.35
N GLN A 221 6.58 -14.37 26.53
CA GLN A 221 7.66 -13.54 25.97
C GLN A 221 8.19 -12.56 27.03
N GLN A 222 7.31 -11.95 27.82
CA GLN A 222 7.70 -11.07 28.93
C GLN A 222 8.50 -11.83 30.00
N GLU A 223 8.04 -13.00 30.45
CA GLU A 223 8.75 -13.85 31.43
C GLU A 223 10.17 -14.21 30.97
N ARG A 224 10.34 -14.53 29.68
CA ARG A 224 11.67 -14.83 29.11
C ARG A 224 12.56 -13.60 28.98
N SER A 225 11.98 -12.42 28.75
CA SER A 225 12.74 -11.16 28.71
C SER A 225 13.16 -10.67 30.10
N VAL A 226 12.43 -11.07 31.15
CA VAL A 226 12.74 -10.74 32.54
C VAL A 226 13.72 -11.75 33.16
N ALA A 227 13.73 -13.00 32.67
CA ALA A 227 14.65 -14.05 33.09
C ALA A 227 16.01 -14.04 32.38
N ALA A 228 16.20 -13.15 31.39
CA ALA A 228 17.44 -12.96 30.63
C ALA A 228 18.17 -11.69 31.10
#